data_AF-A0A4W6BQH8-F1
#
_entry.id   AF-A0A4W6BQH8-F1
#
_cell.length_a   1.000
_cell.length_b   1.000
_cell.length_c   1.000
_cell.angle_alpha   90.00
_cell.angle_beta   90.00
_cell.angle_gamma   90.00
#
_symmetry.space_group_name_H-M   'P 1'
#
loop_
_entity.id
_entity.type
_entity.pdbx_description
1 polymer ?
#
loop_
_entity_poly.entity_id
_entity_poly.type
_entity_poly.pdbx_seq_one_letter_code
_entity_poly.pdbx_strand_id
1 'polypeptide(L)'
;MRSGSGAAVSEGIMASSAARCSSRWITVIVSSGPRRAAGAVVCTGHGGVRSISTVGAEKLWRGGSLACGGAGKALTLKGLSGLKSPHAVCTLSFHTSAPATSKQDFYQILGVPRTASQKEIKKAYYQMAKKYHPDTNKDDPQAKEKFAQLAEAYEVLSDETKRKQYDTYGSAGFDAGQAGGGHHYWTGQTSSMDPEELFRKIFGEFSGGRGFGDFSAIFDQPQEHIMELTFTQAAKGVNKEISIKVDAACQRCDGKGHEPGTKVQHCHYCNGSGMETVNTGPFVMRSTCRRCGGKGTVISTPCHSCHGTGQTKQKQTVMVPVPAGVEDGQTVRMPVGKKEIFITFRVQKSPVFRREGADIHSDLFISVAQAILGGTARAQGLYETLNLSIPAGIQTDQRIRLAGKGIARVSGYGFGDHYVHVKIKVPKTLTDRQRALLLSYAEDETEVEGTVNGVTATTTGKRSWN
;
A
#
# COMPACT_ATOMS: atom_id res chain seq x y z
N MET A 1 -10.36 -38.54 -55.06
CA MET A 1 -8.95 -38.98 -55.17
C MET A 1 -8.23 -38.59 -53.89
N ARG A 2 -7.73 -39.63 -53.18
CA ARG A 2 -6.72 -39.71 -52.12
C ARG A 2 -6.82 -38.72 -50.94
N SER A 3 -7.25 -39.14 -49.74
CA SER A 3 -6.60 -40.08 -48.77
C SER A 3 -5.28 -39.50 -48.22
N GLY A 4 -4.99 -39.47 -46.92
CA GLY A 4 -5.59 -40.09 -45.72
C GLY A 4 -4.79 -39.59 -44.50
N SER A 5 -4.73 -40.19 -43.32
CA SER A 5 -5.49 -41.22 -42.58
C SER A 5 -4.57 -41.64 -41.42
N GLY A 6 -5.15 -41.99 -40.27
CA GLY A 6 -4.49 -42.70 -39.15
C GLY A 6 -4.73 -41.98 -37.80
N ALA A 7 -5.67 -42.32 -36.92
CA ALA A 7 -6.28 -43.62 -36.53
C ALA A 7 -5.22 -44.60 -35.96
N ALA A 8 -5.36 -45.31 -34.83
CA ALA A 8 -6.40 -45.46 -33.80
C ALA A 8 -5.86 -46.44 -32.70
N VAL A 9 -6.64 -46.68 -31.63
CA VAL A 9 -6.83 -47.99 -30.89
C VAL A 9 -5.65 -48.46 -30.00
N SER A 10 -5.72 -48.64 -28.68
CA SER A 10 -6.64 -49.30 -27.70
C SER A 10 -6.21 -50.71 -27.26
N GLU A 11 -6.36 -50.98 -25.95
CA GLU A 11 -6.38 -52.29 -25.22
C GLU A 11 -5.06 -53.09 -25.16
N GLY A 12 -4.67 -53.84 -24.11
CA GLY A 12 -5.22 -54.20 -22.81
C GLY A 12 -4.48 -55.43 -22.23
N ILE A 13 -4.40 -55.53 -20.89
CA ILE A 13 -4.45 -56.76 -20.04
C ILE A 13 -3.16 -57.56 -19.64
N MET A 14 -3.06 -57.78 -18.30
CA MET A 14 -2.37 -58.82 -17.46
C MET A 14 -0.81 -58.87 -17.38
N ALA A 15 -0.14 -59.26 -16.28
CA ALA A 15 -0.44 -59.53 -14.87
C ALA A 15 0.90 -59.71 -14.07
N SER A 16 0.80 -59.59 -12.74
CA SER A 16 1.56 -60.28 -11.66
C SER A 16 2.87 -59.72 -11.05
N SER A 17 2.71 -59.33 -9.77
CA SER A 17 3.42 -59.76 -8.55
C SER A 17 4.86 -59.32 -8.22
N ALA A 18 5.00 -58.50 -7.17
CA ALA A 18 5.91 -58.76 -6.04
C ALA A 18 5.52 -57.93 -4.80
N ALA A 19 5.31 -58.62 -3.67
CA ALA A 19 5.09 -58.04 -2.35
C ALA A 19 6.39 -57.55 -1.72
N ARG A 20 6.32 -56.52 -0.84
CA ARG A 20 7.04 -56.52 0.45
C ARG A 20 6.60 -55.39 1.39
N CYS A 21 6.10 -55.85 2.54
CA CYS A 21 6.02 -55.31 3.90
C CYS A 21 6.27 -53.83 4.20
N SER A 22 5.30 -53.30 4.95
CA SER A 22 5.33 -52.07 5.74
C SER A 22 6.36 -52.04 6.87
N SER A 23 6.90 -50.85 7.13
CA SER A 23 7.20 -50.38 8.49
C SER A 23 7.06 -48.86 8.52
N ARG A 24 5.90 -48.35 8.97
CA ARG A 24 5.70 -46.93 9.30
C ARG A 24 6.37 -46.65 10.64
N TRP A 25 7.40 -45.81 10.64
CA TRP A 25 7.98 -45.27 11.86
C TRP A 25 7.12 -44.12 12.35
N ILE A 26 6.46 -44.33 13.50
CA ILE A 26 5.78 -43.28 14.25
C ILE A 26 6.86 -42.58 15.07
N THR A 27 7.22 -41.35 14.70
CA THR A 27 8.08 -40.51 15.55
C THR A 27 7.17 -39.64 16.41
N VAL A 28 7.15 -39.93 17.71
CA VAL A 28 6.49 -39.12 18.74
C VAL A 28 7.47 -38.06 19.21
N ILE A 29 7.16 -36.78 19.00
CA ILE A 29 7.90 -35.67 19.62
C ILE A 29 7.07 -35.17 20.80
N VAL A 30 7.54 -35.45 22.01
CA VAL A 30 7.04 -34.87 23.25
C VAL A 30 7.70 -33.50 23.42
N SER A 31 6.91 -32.44 23.31
CA SER A 31 7.35 -31.05 23.52
C SER A 31 7.03 -30.64 24.96
N SER A 32 8.05 -30.33 25.74
CA SER A 32 7.92 -29.61 27.03
C SER A 32 8.49 -28.20 26.88
N GLY A 33 7.63 -27.20 26.66
CA GLY A 33 8.04 -25.79 26.68
C GLY A 33 7.05 -24.85 25.99
N PRO A 34 6.60 -23.76 26.64
CA PRO A 34 5.60 -22.87 26.07
C PRO A 34 6.29 -21.80 25.22
N ARG A 35 6.23 -21.93 23.89
CA ARG A 35 5.88 -20.88 22.90
C ARG A 35 6.36 -21.25 21.50
N ARG A 36 5.37 -21.62 20.70
CA ARG A 36 5.20 -21.53 19.23
C ARG A 36 6.40 -20.99 18.44
N ALA A 37 7.16 -21.88 17.83
CA ALA A 37 7.77 -21.66 16.53
C ALA A 37 6.80 -22.18 15.46
N ALA A 38 6.33 -21.29 14.58
CA ALA A 38 5.67 -21.70 13.34
C ALA A 38 6.77 -21.85 12.27
N GLY A 39 7.22 -23.09 12.06
CA GLY A 39 8.05 -23.44 10.92
C GLY A 39 7.16 -23.65 9.69
N ALA A 40 7.35 -22.85 8.64
CA ALA A 40 6.78 -23.12 7.34
C ALA A 40 7.55 -24.28 6.70
N VAL A 41 6.88 -25.40 6.46
CA VAL A 41 7.40 -26.47 5.61
C VAL A 41 6.93 -26.17 4.18
N VAL A 42 7.88 -25.82 3.31
CA VAL A 42 7.65 -25.73 1.87
C VAL A 42 7.84 -27.12 1.28
N CYS A 43 6.75 -27.76 0.86
CA CYS A 43 6.80 -28.96 0.03
C CYS A 43 6.34 -28.61 -1.39
N THR A 44 7.27 -28.62 -2.34
CA THR A 44 6.95 -28.62 -3.77
C THR A 44 6.60 -30.04 -4.21
N GLY A 45 5.34 -30.28 -4.59
CA GLY A 45 4.93 -31.54 -5.19
C GLY A 45 3.42 -31.74 -5.23
N HIS A 46 2.82 -31.46 -6.39
CA HIS A 46 1.53 -31.91 -6.92
C HIS A 46 0.27 -31.94 -6.02
N GLY A 47 -0.57 -30.91 -6.19
CA GLY A 47 -2.00 -31.01 -6.52
C GLY A 47 -2.95 -31.74 -5.56
N GLY A 48 -3.65 -30.97 -4.70
CA GLY A 48 -4.87 -31.43 -4.04
C GLY A 48 -5.31 -30.54 -2.86
N VAL A 49 -6.34 -29.72 -3.07
CA VAL A 49 -6.96 -28.87 -2.03
C VAL A 49 -7.94 -29.71 -1.19
N ARG A 50 -7.81 -29.70 0.14
CA ARG A 50 -8.92 -30.01 1.07
C ARG A 50 -8.88 -29.11 2.30
N SER A 51 -9.99 -28.42 2.55
CA SER A 51 -10.28 -27.56 3.70
C SER A 51 -10.59 -28.38 4.96
N ILE A 52 -10.21 -27.88 6.13
CA ILE A 52 -10.85 -28.26 7.41
C ILE A 52 -11.11 -27.01 8.25
N SER A 53 -12.37 -26.89 8.65
CA SER A 53 -12.99 -25.85 9.48
C SER A 53 -12.64 -26.03 10.97
N THR A 54 -12.45 -24.95 11.71
CA THR A 54 -12.42 -24.97 13.19
C THR A 54 -13.61 -24.23 13.75
N VAL A 55 -14.49 -24.97 14.43
CA VAL A 55 -15.59 -24.45 15.27
C VAL A 55 -15.02 -24.11 16.64
N GLY A 56 -15.50 -23.00 17.21
CA GLY A 56 -14.95 -22.37 18.42
C GLY A 56 -15.57 -22.80 19.75
N ALA A 57 -15.48 -21.84 20.68
CA ALA A 57 -16.01 -21.74 22.05
C ALA A 57 -14.85 -21.62 23.05
N GLU A 58 -14.48 -20.40 23.49
CA GLU A 58 -15.11 -19.59 24.55
C GLU A 58 -14.89 -20.10 25.99
N LYS A 59 -14.51 -19.13 26.85
CA LYS A 59 -14.64 -19.08 28.31
C LYS A 59 -13.66 -19.92 29.13
N LEU A 60 -13.24 -19.53 30.33
CA LEU A 60 -13.05 -18.27 31.09
C LEU A 60 -12.41 -18.75 32.42
N TRP A 61 -11.84 -17.84 33.22
CA TRP A 61 -11.24 -18.01 34.57
C TRP A 61 -9.73 -18.28 34.63
N ARG A 62 -8.86 -17.37 35.06
CA ARG A 62 -8.77 -16.48 36.26
C ARG A 62 -8.13 -17.20 37.47
N GLY A 63 -6.89 -16.80 37.77
CA GLY A 63 -6.42 -16.54 39.14
C GLY A 63 -5.39 -17.50 39.73
N GLY A 64 -4.29 -16.93 40.24
CA GLY A 64 -3.65 -17.40 41.47
C GLY A 64 -2.20 -17.88 41.36
N SER A 65 -1.26 -17.00 41.70
CA SER A 65 0.15 -17.29 41.99
C SER A 65 0.36 -18.43 42.99
N LEU A 66 1.49 -19.14 42.86
CA LEU A 66 2.36 -19.50 43.99
C LEU A 66 3.76 -19.86 43.47
N ALA A 67 4.75 -19.14 43.98
CA ALA A 67 6.17 -19.44 43.87
C ALA A 67 6.57 -20.43 44.98
N CYS A 68 7.53 -21.33 44.70
CA CYS A 68 8.69 -21.64 45.53
C CYS A 68 9.46 -22.82 44.93
N GLY A 69 10.80 -22.72 44.96
CA GLY A 69 11.71 -23.65 44.31
C GLY A 69 12.07 -24.90 45.13
N GLY A 70 12.99 -25.70 44.59
CA GLY A 70 13.60 -26.80 45.34
C GLY A 70 14.16 -27.93 44.48
N ALA A 71 15.49 -27.96 44.42
CA ALA A 71 16.45 -29.06 44.23
C ALA A 71 15.98 -30.42 43.68
N GLY A 72 16.73 -30.89 42.67
CA GLY A 72 16.57 -32.19 42.03
C GLY A 72 16.90 -33.40 42.90
N LYS A 73 16.39 -34.54 42.45
CA LYS A 73 16.86 -35.88 42.81
C LYS A 73 16.96 -36.73 41.55
N ALA A 74 18.17 -37.19 41.28
CA ALA A 74 18.46 -38.24 40.31
C ALA A 74 17.95 -39.59 40.84
N LEU A 75 17.32 -40.38 39.97
CA LEU A 75 17.04 -41.78 40.21
C LEU A 75 17.89 -42.61 39.25
N THR A 76 18.87 -43.31 39.83
CA THR A 76 19.69 -44.32 39.17
C THR A 76 18.93 -45.65 39.13
N LEU A 77 18.73 -46.21 37.94
CA LEU A 77 18.36 -47.63 37.78
C LEU A 77 19.59 -48.43 37.37
N LYS A 78 20.05 -49.28 38.30
CA LYS A 78 20.94 -50.42 38.03
C LYS A 78 20.08 -51.62 37.65
N GLY A 79 20.46 -52.35 36.60
CA GLY A 79 19.90 -53.67 36.35
C GLY A 79 20.22 -54.23 34.96
N LEU A 80 21.26 -55.07 34.89
CA LEU A 80 21.45 -56.21 33.99
C LEU A 80 21.61 -55.88 32.48
N SER A 81 22.83 -55.74 31.97
CA SER A 81 23.78 -56.80 31.55
C SER A 81 23.30 -57.64 30.37
N GLY A 82 23.84 -57.34 29.19
CA GLY A 82 23.82 -58.22 28.03
C GLY A 82 23.66 -57.49 26.72
N LEU A 83 24.76 -57.03 26.12
CA LEU A 83 25.10 -57.16 24.69
C LEU A 83 26.34 -56.33 24.35
N LYS A 84 27.14 -56.88 23.44
CA LYS A 84 28.52 -56.49 23.10
C LYS A 84 28.57 -55.13 22.40
N SER A 85 29.52 -54.29 22.83
CA SER A 85 29.93 -53.06 22.14
C SER A 85 30.58 -53.38 20.78
N PRO A 86 30.32 -52.56 19.76
CA PRO A 86 31.35 -52.14 18.82
C PRO A 86 31.80 -50.72 19.18
N HIS A 87 33.09 -50.49 18.98
CA HIS A 87 33.83 -49.29 19.31
C HIS A 87 33.19 -48.01 18.74
N ALA A 88 32.73 -47.11 19.61
CA ALA A 88 32.51 -45.72 19.25
C ALA A 88 33.80 -44.95 19.54
N VAL A 89 34.49 -44.54 18.48
CA VAL A 89 35.59 -43.57 18.55
C VAL A 89 35.00 -42.24 18.99
N CYS A 90 35.31 -41.82 20.22
CA CYS A 90 34.89 -40.54 20.76
C CYS A 90 35.87 -39.46 20.28
N THR A 91 35.57 -38.79 19.17
CA THR A 91 36.24 -37.54 18.79
C THR A 91 35.69 -36.41 19.65
N LEU A 92 36.44 -36.01 20.67
CA LEU A 92 36.17 -34.80 21.44
C LEU A 92 36.57 -33.58 20.61
N SER A 93 35.59 -32.95 19.99
CA SER A 93 35.74 -31.59 19.48
C SER A 93 35.67 -30.61 20.65
N PHE A 94 36.78 -29.93 20.93
CA PHE A 94 36.81 -28.82 21.87
C PHE A 94 36.02 -27.64 21.30
N HIS A 95 34.89 -27.28 21.91
CA HIS A 95 34.20 -26.02 21.64
C HIS A 95 34.46 -25.08 22.82
N THR A 96 35.23 -24.02 22.58
CA THR A 96 35.29 -22.85 23.47
C THR A 96 34.13 -21.93 23.14
N SER A 97 32.96 -22.18 23.72
CA SER A 97 31.86 -21.21 23.72
C SER A 97 31.81 -20.51 25.08
N ALA A 98 32.63 -19.46 25.21
CA ALA A 98 32.24 -18.37 26.09
C ALA A 98 31.13 -17.58 25.35
N PRO A 99 29.99 -17.25 25.99
CA PRO A 99 28.99 -16.40 25.37
C PRO A 99 29.54 -14.96 25.35
N ALA A 100 30.24 -14.60 24.28
CA ALA A 100 30.38 -13.20 23.94
C ALA A 100 28.98 -12.69 23.60
N THR A 101 28.49 -11.71 24.36
CA THR A 101 27.28 -10.96 24.03
C THR A 101 27.46 -10.39 22.62
N SER A 102 26.95 -11.06 21.59
CA SER A 102 27.12 -10.64 20.21
C SER A 102 26.32 -9.35 20.02
N LYS A 103 27.01 -8.20 20.07
CA LYS A 103 26.46 -6.91 19.64
C LYS A 103 25.85 -7.11 18.25
N GLN A 104 24.63 -6.58 18.04
CA GLN A 104 23.92 -6.74 16.77
C GLN A 104 24.76 -6.17 15.61
N ASP A 105 24.74 -6.83 14.45
CA ASP A 105 25.44 -6.37 13.25
C ASP A 105 24.95 -4.98 12.85
N PHE A 106 25.86 -4.01 12.63
CA PHE A 106 25.49 -2.63 12.28
C PHE A 106 24.69 -2.55 10.97
N TYR A 107 24.97 -3.44 10.02
CA TYR A 107 24.18 -3.59 8.79
C TYR A 107 22.74 -4.04 9.06
N GLN A 108 22.53 -4.93 10.03
CA GLN A 108 21.20 -5.39 10.43
C GLN A 108 20.42 -4.31 11.19
N ILE A 109 21.10 -3.53 12.03
CA ILE A 109 20.50 -2.39 12.75
C ILE A 109 19.99 -1.32 11.78
N LEU A 110 20.76 -1.01 10.72
CA LEU A 110 20.34 -0.08 9.67
C LEU A 110 19.36 -0.72 8.65
N GLY A 111 19.22 -2.05 8.65
CA GLY A 111 18.35 -2.78 7.72
C GLY A 111 18.87 -2.81 6.28
N VAL A 112 20.20 -2.79 6.09
CA VAL A 112 20.86 -2.76 4.78
C VAL A 112 21.76 -3.99 4.58
N PRO A 113 21.92 -4.49 3.35
CA PRO A 113 22.85 -5.59 3.09
C PRO A 113 24.31 -5.12 3.25
N ARG A 114 25.24 -6.05 3.55
CA ARG A 114 26.68 -5.73 3.70
C ARG A 114 27.32 -5.13 2.43
N THR A 115 26.71 -5.40 1.26
CA THR A 115 27.12 -4.86 -0.04
C THR A 115 26.60 -3.43 -0.31
N ALA A 116 25.87 -2.82 0.62
CA ALA A 116 25.25 -1.51 0.41
C ALA A 116 26.29 -0.41 0.15
N SER A 117 25.95 0.51 -0.75
CA SER A 117 26.76 1.70 -1.01
C SER A 117 26.64 2.72 0.14
N GLN A 118 27.61 3.63 0.27
CA GLN A 118 27.60 4.66 1.31
C GLN A 118 26.33 5.56 1.24
N LYS A 119 25.81 5.78 0.02
CA LYS A 119 24.55 6.50 -0.21
C LYS A 119 23.34 5.76 0.35
N GLU A 120 23.29 4.44 0.22
CA GLU A 120 22.20 3.60 0.73
C GLU A 120 22.23 3.50 2.25
N ILE A 121 23.41 3.36 2.85
CA ILE A 121 23.63 3.38 4.30
C ILE A 121 23.11 4.70 4.89
N LYS A 122 23.45 5.83 4.27
CA LYS A 122 22.97 7.16 4.68
C LYS A 122 21.46 7.31 4.54
N LYS A 123 20.88 6.81 3.44
CA LYS A 123 19.42 6.84 3.22
C LYS A 123 18.66 6.00 4.25
N ALA A 124 19.17 4.81 4.56
CA ALA A 124 18.57 3.92 5.56
C ALA A 124 18.63 4.50 6.97
N TYR A 125 19.78 5.08 7.36
CA TYR A 125 19.92 5.81 8.62
C TYR A 125 18.88 6.93 8.74
N TYR A 126 18.71 7.75 7.69
CA TYR A 126 17.74 8.84 7.70
C TYR A 126 16.28 8.36 7.89
N GLN A 127 15.91 7.26 7.23
CA GLN A 127 14.57 6.68 7.35
C GLN A 127 14.31 6.13 8.75
N MET A 128 15.28 5.45 9.36
CA MET A 128 15.14 4.88 10.70
C MET A 128 15.24 5.95 11.80
N ALA A 129 16.15 6.92 11.67
CA ALA A 129 16.29 8.04 12.59
C ALA A 129 15.01 8.88 12.66
N LYS A 130 14.33 9.13 11.52
CA LYS A 130 13.03 9.80 11.51
C LYS A 130 11.94 8.99 12.21
N LYS A 131 11.95 7.66 12.07
CA LYS A 131 10.98 6.76 12.71
C LYS A 131 11.17 6.67 14.22
N TYR A 132 12.42 6.69 14.70
CA TYR A 132 12.77 6.52 16.12
C TYR A 132 13.20 7.82 16.81
N HIS A 133 12.89 8.97 16.22
CA HIS A 133 13.27 10.27 16.80
C HIS A 133 12.58 10.48 18.17
N PRO A 134 13.31 10.94 19.19
CA PRO A 134 12.75 11.14 20.54
C PRO A 134 11.59 12.14 20.57
N ASP A 135 11.60 13.17 19.71
CA ASP A 135 10.46 14.11 19.61
C ASP A 135 9.19 13.48 19.02
N THR A 136 9.31 12.45 18.18
CA THR A 136 8.14 11.79 17.57
C THR A 136 7.61 10.67 18.47
N ASN A 137 8.49 10.04 19.26
CA ASN A 137 8.14 8.95 20.18
C ASN A 137 8.63 9.28 21.60
N LYS A 138 7.93 10.20 22.26
CA LYS A 138 8.30 10.69 23.62
C LYS A 138 8.02 9.67 24.74
N ASP A 139 7.11 8.73 24.49
CA ASP A 139 6.58 7.82 25.51
C ASP A 139 7.26 6.43 25.52
N ASP A 140 8.11 6.13 24.52
CA ASP A 140 8.74 4.82 24.35
C ASP A 140 10.25 4.85 24.70
N PRO A 141 10.69 4.29 25.85
CA PRO A 141 12.11 4.25 26.21
C PRO A 141 12.94 3.39 25.25
N GLN A 142 12.32 2.40 24.59
CA GLN A 142 12.97 1.57 23.58
C GLN A 142 13.31 2.34 22.28
N ALA A 143 12.61 3.44 21.98
CA ALA A 143 12.91 4.25 20.80
C ALA A 143 14.25 4.98 20.98
N LYS A 144 14.55 5.45 22.19
CA LYS A 144 15.83 6.08 22.54
C LYS A 144 16.99 5.09 22.42
N GLU A 145 16.83 3.86 22.90
CA GLU A 145 17.85 2.81 22.78
C GLU A 145 18.12 2.42 21.33
N LYS A 146 17.07 2.27 20.51
CA LYS A 146 17.21 2.00 19.08
C LYS A 146 17.84 3.17 18.32
N PHE A 147 17.52 4.39 18.70
CA PHE A 147 18.14 5.58 18.12
C PHE A 147 19.63 5.67 18.43
N ALA A 148 20.03 5.34 19.66
CA ALA A 148 21.44 5.25 20.05
C ALA A 148 22.19 4.17 19.24
N GLN A 149 21.59 2.98 19.09
CA GLN A 149 22.15 1.90 18.27
C GLN A 149 22.27 2.27 16.78
N LEU A 150 21.30 3.02 16.25
CA LEU A 150 21.34 3.52 14.87
C LEU A 150 22.45 4.57 14.67
N ALA A 151 22.67 5.43 15.66
CA ALA A 151 23.74 6.42 15.63
C ALA A 151 25.12 5.77 15.67
N GLU A 152 25.34 4.79 16.56
CA GLU A 152 26.56 4.00 16.65
C GLU A 152 26.85 3.25 15.34
N ALA A 153 25.83 2.58 14.78
CA ALA A 153 25.95 1.88 13.51
C ALA A 153 26.32 2.81 12.35
N TYR A 154 25.74 4.00 12.32
CA TYR A 154 26.05 4.97 11.27
C TYR A 154 27.43 5.59 11.45
N GLU A 155 27.91 5.83 12.67
CA GLU A 155 29.26 6.35 12.89
C GLU A 155 30.34 5.42 12.33
N VAL A 156 30.19 4.11 12.54
CA VAL A 156 31.14 3.10 12.05
C VAL A 156 31.01 2.87 10.55
N LEU A 157 29.78 2.85 10.01
CA LEU A 157 29.54 2.54 8.59
C LEU A 157 29.60 3.76 7.66
N SER A 158 29.55 4.99 8.19
CA SER A 158 29.61 6.21 7.40
C SER A 158 31.02 6.53 6.90
N ASP A 159 32.07 6.19 7.66
CA ASP A 159 33.46 6.37 7.26
C ASP A 159 34.00 5.11 6.55
N GLU A 160 34.55 5.24 5.35
CA GLU A 160 35.06 4.08 4.59
C GLU A 160 36.20 3.34 5.30
N THR A 161 37.01 4.07 6.08
CA THR A 161 38.12 3.50 6.86
C THR A 161 37.60 2.67 8.05
N LYS A 162 36.64 3.20 8.81
CA LYS A 162 35.99 2.51 9.93
C LYS A 162 35.15 1.33 9.44
N ARG A 163 34.45 1.48 8.30
CA ARG A 163 33.71 0.40 7.67
C ARG A 163 34.62 -0.77 7.30
N LYS A 164 35.78 -0.50 6.67
CA LYS A 164 36.77 -1.56 6.34
C LYS A 164 37.29 -2.25 7.60
N GLN A 165 37.55 -1.51 8.66
CA GLN A 165 37.98 -2.08 9.95
C GLN A 165 36.88 -2.95 10.57
N TYR A 166 35.62 -2.50 10.53
CA TYR A 166 34.47 -3.27 10.99
C TYR A 166 34.24 -4.54 10.15
N ASP A 167 34.36 -4.44 8.83
CA ASP A 167 34.22 -5.59 7.93
C ASP A 167 35.36 -6.61 8.12
N THR A 168 36.53 -6.18 8.59
CA THR A 168 37.70 -7.04 8.83
C THR A 168 37.71 -7.68 10.22
N TYR A 169 37.38 -6.91 11.26
CA TYR A 169 37.55 -7.30 12.67
C TYR A 169 36.23 -7.43 13.46
N GLY A 170 35.10 -7.12 12.83
CA GLY A 170 33.77 -7.15 13.46
C GLY A 170 33.58 -6.08 14.55
N SER A 171 32.49 -6.21 15.31
CA SER A 171 32.10 -5.25 16.36
C SER A 171 33.07 -5.17 17.55
N ALA A 172 34.06 -6.06 17.65
CA ALA A 172 35.02 -6.13 18.76
C ALA A 172 36.19 -5.15 18.64
N GLY A 173 36.44 -4.58 17.45
CA GLY A 173 37.54 -3.62 17.23
C GLY A 173 37.27 -2.20 17.72
N PHE A 174 36.04 -1.92 18.18
CA PHE A 174 35.58 -0.57 18.57
C PHE A 174 35.19 -0.49 20.06
N ASP A 175 35.37 -1.55 20.85
CA ASP A 175 35.14 -1.49 22.31
C ASP A 175 36.28 -0.77 23.02
N ALA A 176 35.96 0.39 23.59
CA ALA A 176 36.84 1.14 24.47
C ALA A 176 36.96 0.40 25.82
N GLY A 177 37.81 -0.63 25.90
CA GLY A 177 38.05 -1.24 27.22
C GLY A 177 38.93 -2.48 27.32
N GLN A 178 39.29 -3.21 26.26
CA GLN A 178 39.92 -4.51 26.48
C GLN A 178 40.80 -5.03 25.33
N ALA A 179 42.03 -4.52 25.23
CA ALA A 179 43.19 -5.29 24.73
C ALA A 179 44.48 -4.50 24.96
N GLY A 180 45.31 -5.00 25.88
CA GLY A 180 46.69 -4.56 26.01
C GLY A 180 47.56 -5.13 24.89
N GLY A 181 48.37 -4.27 24.28
CA GLY A 181 49.52 -4.67 23.47
C GLY A 181 49.32 -4.61 21.95
N GLY A 182 49.88 -3.56 21.33
CA GLY A 182 50.31 -3.59 19.93
C GLY A 182 49.50 -2.71 18.96
N HIS A 183 50.18 -1.68 18.45
CA HIS A 183 49.79 -0.80 17.32
C HIS A 183 48.73 0.28 17.58
N HIS A 184 49.19 1.39 18.16
CA HIS A 184 48.55 2.70 18.07
C HIS A 184 48.63 3.26 16.64
N TYR A 185 47.49 3.27 15.93
CA TYR A 185 47.25 4.14 14.77
C TYR A 185 46.00 5.01 15.01
N TRP A 186 45.88 5.57 16.21
CA TRP A 186 44.76 6.45 16.56
C TRP A 186 45.27 7.64 17.37
N THR A 187 45.58 8.73 16.67
CA THR A 187 45.64 10.08 17.21
C THR A 187 44.60 10.92 16.49
N GLY A 188 43.41 10.97 17.05
CA GLY A 188 42.29 11.78 16.59
C GLY A 188 41.13 11.69 17.57
N GLN A 189 41.01 12.71 18.43
CA GLN A 189 39.85 13.04 19.28
C GLN A 189 38.74 11.98 19.39
N THR A 190 38.82 11.13 20.42
CA THR A 190 37.64 10.45 20.98
C THR A 190 36.81 11.46 21.76
N SER A 191 36.14 12.35 21.05
CA SER A 191 34.95 12.99 21.60
C SER A 191 33.84 11.95 21.54
N SER A 192 33.43 11.42 22.69
CA SER A 192 32.11 10.80 22.85
C SER A 192 31.06 11.88 22.54
N MET A 193 30.78 12.08 21.26
CA MET A 193 29.79 13.03 20.78
C MET A 193 28.43 12.47 21.16
N ASP A 194 27.60 13.27 21.82
CA ASP A 194 26.24 12.88 22.13
C ASP A 194 25.51 12.55 20.80
N PRO A 195 24.75 11.44 20.68
CA PRO A 195 24.05 11.08 19.44
C PRO A 195 23.19 12.21 18.88
N GLU A 196 22.72 13.10 19.76
CA GLU A 196 21.92 14.29 19.48
C GLU A 196 22.77 15.45 18.92
N GLU A 197 24.04 15.56 19.32
CA GLU A 197 25.01 16.54 18.82
C GLU A 197 25.57 16.14 17.44
N LEU A 198 25.81 14.84 17.23
CA LEU A 198 26.14 14.29 15.91
C LEU A 198 25.01 14.55 14.90
N PHE A 199 23.77 14.33 15.32
CA PHE A 199 22.60 14.67 14.52
C PHE A 199 22.53 16.18 14.26
N ARG A 200 22.65 17.04 15.29
CA ARG A 200 22.63 18.51 15.09
C ARG A 200 23.75 19.04 14.20
N LYS A 201 24.95 18.47 14.27
CA LYS A 201 26.09 18.87 13.43
C LYS A 201 25.86 18.50 11.97
N ILE A 202 25.40 17.28 11.70
CA ILE A 202 25.10 16.79 10.35
C ILE A 202 23.85 17.46 9.76
N PHE A 203 22.81 17.66 10.56
CA PHE A 203 21.55 18.31 10.13
C PHE A 203 21.68 19.83 10.05
N GLY A 204 22.50 20.44 10.90
CA GLY A 204 22.83 21.87 10.86
C GLY A 204 23.68 22.21 9.64
N GLU A 205 24.69 21.40 9.33
CA GLU A 205 25.50 21.51 8.11
C GLU A 205 24.69 21.23 6.83
N PHE A 206 23.64 20.40 6.93
CA PHE A 206 22.70 20.16 5.84
C PHE A 206 21.75 21.35 5.58
N SER A 207 21.43 22.15 6.61
CA SER A 207 20.62 23.38 6.45
C SER A 207 21.44 24.62 6.08
N GLY A 208 22.76 24.54 6.25
CA GLY A 208 23.65 25.69 6.40
C GLY A 208 24.90 25.66 5.54
N GLY A 209 24.82 25.19 4.30
CA GLY A 209 25.75 25.59 3.24
C GLY A 209 26.93 24.65 2.96
N ARG A 210 27.11 24.45 1.64
CA ARG A 210 28.21 23.79 0.92
C ARG A 210 28.17 22.26 0.88
N GLY A 211 27.67 21.72 -0.23
CA GLY A 211 28.07 20.36 -0.65
C GLY A 211 27.15 19.61 -1.58
N PHE A 212 25.88 20.00 -1.74
CA PHE A 212 24.93 19.30 -2.61
C PHE A 212 23.95 20.32 -3.20
N GLY A 213 24.33 20.96 -4.30
CA GLY A 213 23.32 21.54 -5.19
C GLY A 213 22.45 20.40 -5.68
N ASP A 214 21.13 20.56 -5.60
CA ASP A 214 20.11 19.67 -6.20
C ASP A 214 19.44 18.58 -5.32
N PHE A 215 19.49 18.70 -3.98
CA PHE A 215 18.60 17.89 -3.12
C PHE A 215 17.23 18.54 -2.86
N SER A 216 17.07 19.85 -3.16
CA SER A 216 15.77 20.53 -3.04
C SER A 216 14.76 20.09 -4.11
N ALA A 217 15.21 19.69 -5.30
CA ALA A 217 14.37 19.15 -6.35
C ALA A 217 13.76 17.78 -6.00
N ILE A 218 14.43 17.01 -5.11
CA ILE A 218 13.94 15.71 -4.63
C ILE A 218 12.79 15.88 -3.61
N PHE A 219 12.69 17.04 -2.96
CA PHE A 219 11.65 17.33 -1.97
C PHE A 219 10.42 18.03 -2.53
N ASP A 220 10.46 18.54 -3.76
CA ASP A 220 9.26 19.07 -4.42
C ASP A 220 8.52 17.92 -5.09
N GLN A 221 7.99 17.00 -4.27
CA GLN A 221 7.10 15.97 -4.76
C GLN A 221 5.88 16.66 -5.38
N PRO A 222 5.48 16.28 -6.60
CA PRO A 222 4.28 16.82 -7.22
C PRO A 222 3.09 16.61 -6.28
N GLN A 223 2.32 17.67 -6.05
CA GLN A 223 1.17 17.57 -5.16
C GLN A 223 0.10 16.73 -5.84
N GLU A 224 -0.10 15.52 -5.31
CA GLU A 224 -1.18 14.64 -5.72
C GLU A 224 -2.45 14.98 -4.94
N HIS A 225 -3.51 15.28 -5.66
CA HIS A 225 -4.83 15.53 -5.11
C HIS A 225 -5.82 14.50 -5.63
N ILE A 226 -6.56 13.88 -4.72
CA ILE A 226 -7.62 12.95 -5.08
C ILE A 226 -8.93 13.73 -5.15
N MET A 227 -9.60 13.66 -6.30
CA MET A 227 -10.90 14.29 -6.50
C MET A 227 -11.96 13.23 -6.68
N GLU A 228 -12.91 13.18 -5.75
CA GLU A 228 -14.06 12.29 -5.86
C GLU A 228 -15.11 12.87 -6.80
N LEU A 229 -15.61 12.06 -7.72
CA LEU A 229 -16.64 12.41 -8.68
C LEU A 229 -17.79 11.41 -8.57
N THR A 230 -19.02 11.88 -8.79
CA THR A 230 -20.13 10.95 -9.01
C THR A 230 -20.04 10.36 -10.41
N PHE A 231 -20.65 9.19 -10.62
CA PHE A 231 -20.71 8.56 -11.94
C PHE A 231 -21.25 9.51 -13.02
N THR A 232 -22.31 10.25 -12.71
CA THR A 232 -22.93 11.20 -13.64
C THR A 232 -22.04 12.40 -13.95
N GLN A 233 -21.28 12.90 -12.96
CA GLN A 233 -20.29 13.96 -13.15
C GLN A 233 -19.15 13.50 -14.05
N ALA A 234 -18.59 12.31 -13.79
CA ALA A 234 -17.51 11.75 -14.59
C ALA A 234 -17.93 11.49 -16.05
N ALA A 235 -19.16 11.04 -16.27
CA ALA A 235 -19.66 10.74 -17.60
C ALA A 235 -20.04 11.99 -18.41
N LYS A 236 -20.61 13.03 -17.78
CA LYS A 236 -20.97 14.30 -18.46
C LYS A 236 -19.82 15.29 -18.57
N GLY A 237 -18.82 15.21 -17.69
CA GLY A 237 -17.84 16.25 -17.47
C GLY A 237 -18.42 17.38 -16.60
N VAL A 238 -17.58 17.97 -15.75
CA VAL A 238 -17.98 19.07 -14.86
C VAL A 238 -16.77 19.93 -14.51
N ASN A 239 -16.97 21.23 -14.32
CA ASN A 239 -15.94 22.09 -13.74
C ASN A 239 -16.08 22.04 -12.23
N LYS A 240 -15.13 21.39 -11.54
CA LYS A 240 -15.16 21.21 -10.09
C LYS A 240 -14.08 22.06 -9.42
N GLU A 241 -14.44 22.75 -8.35
CA GLU A 241 -13.49 23.55 -7.58
C GLU A 241 -12.68 22.69 -6.61
N ILE A 242 -11.39 22.99 -6.49
CA ILE A 242 -10.50 22.43 -5.48
C ILE A 242 -9.76 23.54 -4.77
N SER A 243 -9.64 23.45 -3.44
CA SER A 243 -8.86 24.41 -2.65
C SER A 243 -7.47 23.87 -2.38
N ILE A 244 -6.46 24.56 -2.92
CA ILE A 244 -5.05 24.14 -2.85
C ILE A 244 -4.25 25.21 -2.13
N LYS A 245 -3.28 24.79 -1.32
CA LYS A 245 -2.35 25.70 -0.65
C LYS A 245 -1.17 25.95 -1.58
N VAL A 246 -1.13 27.14 -2.16
CA VAL A 246 -0.07 27.58 -3.08
C VAL A 246 0.78 28.65 -2.39
N ASP A 247 2.08 28.65 -2.65
CA ASP A 247 2.98 29.70 -2.19
C ASP A 247 2.76 30.95 -3.05
N ALA A 248 2.08 31.94 -2.47
CA ALA A 248 1.80 33.21 -3.13
C ALA A 248 2.67 34.32 -2.52
N ALA A 249 2.79 35.43 -3.24
CA ALA A 249 3.39 36.64 -2.70
C ALA A 249 2.66 37.03 -1.41
N CYS A 250 3.44 37.34 -0.37
CA CYS A 250 2.90 37.77 0.90
C CYS A 250 2.04 39.02 0.71
N GLN A 251 0.74 38.95 1.02
CA GLN A 251 -0.20 40.08 0.87
C GLN A 251 0.18 41.31 1.69
N ARG A 252 0.93 41.13 2.79
CA ARG A 252 1.34 42.24 3.65
C ARG A 252 2.54 43.00 3.09
N CYS A 253 3.52 42.31 2.51
CA CYS A 253 4.77 42.93 2.04
C CYS A 253 4.97 42.90 0.52
N ASP A 254 3.96 42.47 -0.24
CA ASP A 254 3.98 42.31 -1.70
C ASP A 254 5.20 41.57 -2.23
N GLY A 255 5.65 40.54 -1.50
CA GLY A 255 6.83 39.76 -1.90
C GLY A 255 8.18 40.33 -1.46
N LYS A 256 8.22 41.52 -0.84
CA LYS A 256 9.48 42.21 -0.52
C LYS A 256 10.16 41.71 0.78
N GLY A 257 9.46 40.93 1.60
CA GLY A 257 9.99 40.28 2.81
C GLY A 257 10.19 41.20 4.03
N HIS A 258 10.11 42.52 3.88
CA HIS A 258 10.21 43.48 4.99
C HIS A 258 8.84 44.02 5.40
N GLU A 259 8.73 44.50 6.63
CA GLU A 259 7.50 45.09 7.13
C GLU A 259 7.17 46.40 6.36
N PRO A 260 5.91 46.61 5.92
CA PRO A 260 5.52 47.83 5.22
C PRO A 260 5.90 49.10 5.98
N GLY A 261 6.52 50.06 5.30
CA GLY A 261 7.01 51.30 5.91
C GLY A 261 8.44 51.21 6.47
N THR A 262 9.05 50.03 6.53
CA THR A 262 10.47 49.89 6.89
C THR A 262 11.36 49.91 5.65
N LYS A 263 12.53 50.55 5.76
CA LYS A 263 13.50 50.62 4.65
C LYS A 263 14.43 49.42 4.70
N VAL A 264 14.68 48.81 3.55
CA VAL A 264 15.71 47.79 3.38
C VAL A 264 17.07 48.47 3.43
N GLN A 265 17.91 48.08 4.39
CA GLN A 265 19.25 48.63 4.53
C GLN A 265 20.22 47.84 3.67
N HIS A 266 21.22 48.53 3.15
CA HIS A 266 22.30 47.89 2.43
C HIS A 266 23.20 47.11 3.40
N CYS A 267 23.72 45.96 2.96
CA CYS A 267 24.61 45.19 3.82
C CYS A 267 25.98 45.88 3.95
N HIS A 268 26.27 46.45 5.11
CA HIS A 268 27.54 47.13 5.41
C HIS A 268 28.79 46.24 5.24
N TYR A 269 28.65 44.92 5.37
CA TYR A 269 29.78 43.98 5.29
C TYR A 269 30.23 43.68 3.86
N CYS A 270 29.31 43.66 2.90
CA CYS A 270 29.63 43.37 1.50
C CYS A 270 29.43 44.58 0.59
N ASN A 271 29.02 45.73 1.14
CA ASN A 271 28.55 46.88 0.38
C ASN A 271 27.66 46.45 -0.80
N GLY A 272 26.68 45.58 -0.50
CA GLY A 272 25.65 45.12 -1.44
C GLY A 272 26.13 44.20 -2.54
N SER A 273 27.41 43.89 -2.61
CA SER A 273 27.93 42.90 -3.55
C SER A 273 27.45 41.48 -3.24
N GLY A 274 26.91 41.23 -2.04
CA GLY A 274 26.44 39.90 -1.60
C GLY A 274 27.58 38.90 -1.34
N MET A 275 28.82 39.24 -1.65
CA MET A 275 30.00 38.41 -1.46
C MET A 275 30.98 39.08 -0.49
N GLU A 276 31.58 38.29 0.39
CA GLU A 276 32.69 38.71 1.24
C GLU A 276 33.97 37.99 0.81
N THR A 277 35.08 38.71 0.78
CA THR A 277 36.39 38.12 0.45
C THR A 277 37.05 37.74 1.77
N VAL A 278 37.20 36.43 2.00
CA VAL A 278 37.85 35.89 3.19
C VAL A 278 39.29 35.55 2.82
N ASN A 279 40.24 36.27 3.41
CA ASN A 279 41.66 36.00 3.26
C ASN A 279 42.06 35.04 4.40
N THR A 280 42.44 33.81 4.07
CA THR A 280 43.02 32.87 5.04
C THR A 280 44.43 32.53 4.57
N GLY A 281 45.40 33.28 5.10
CA GLY A 281 46.81 33.16 4.70
C GLY A 281 47.04 33.59 3.24
N PRO A 282 47.91 32.91 2.48
CA PRO A 282 48.22 33.28 1.09
C PRO A 282 47.08 33.00 0.09
N PHE A 283 45.94 32.49 0.54
CA PHE A 283 44.80 32.17 -0.30
C PHE A 283 43.63 33.14 -0.03
N VAL A 284 43.12 33.74 -1.11
CA VAL A 284 41.97 34.63 -1.11
C VAL A 284 40.76 33.85 -1.62
N MET A 285 39.72 33.70 -0.80
CA MET A 285 38.49 33.01 -1.20
C MET A 285 37.30 33.98 -1.13
N ARG A 286 36.53 34.09 -2.22
CA ARG A 286 35.21 34.75 -2.18
C ARG A 286 34.18 33.76 -1.64
N SER A 287 33.50 34.15 -0.57
CA SER A 287 32.34 33.44 -0.04
C SER A 287 31.10 34.33 -0.04
N THR A 288 29.92 33.73 0.00
CA THR A 288 28.68 34.48 0.24
C THR A 288 28.78 35.23 1.56
N CYS A 289 28.41 36.51 1.57
CA CYS A 289 28.48 37.33 2.78
C CYS A 289 27.67 36.68 3.90
N ARG A 290 28.31 36.44 5.06
CA ARG A 290 27.68 35.73 6.19
C ARG A 290 26.48 36.49 6.75
N ARG A 291 26.44 37.82 6.57
CA ARG A 291 25.41 38.67 7.17
C ARG A 291 24.16 38.84 6.32
N CYS A 292 24.27 38.88 5.00
CA CYS A 292 23.12 38.99 4.10
C CYS A 292 22.81 37.69 3.34
N GLY A 293 23.64 36.65 3.49
CA GLY A 293 23.47 35.37 2.81
C GLY A 293 23.47 35.47 1.29
N GLY A 294 24.16 36.47 0.71
CA GLY A 294 24.17 36.71 -0.74
C GLY A 294 23.19 37.75 -1.27
N LYS A 295 22.22 38.21 -0.46
CA LYS A 295 21.17 39.14 -0.92
C LYS A 295 21.62 40.59 -1.12
N GLY A 296 22.82 40.96 -0.64
CA GLY A 296 23.34 42.33 -0.68
C GLY A 296 22.59 43.35 0.20
N THR A 297 21.46 42.96 0.76
CA THR A 297 20.59 43.80 1.59
C THR A 297 20.25 43.10 2.89
N VAL A 298 20.07 43.88 3.95
CA VAL A 298 19.70 43.41 5.28
C VAL A 298 18.34 44.00 5.62
N ILE A 299 17.39 43.14 5.95
CA ILE A 299 16.06 43.51 6.38
C ILE A 299 16.11 43.68 7.91
N SER A 300 16.03 44.91 8.40
CA SER A 300 16.05 45.18 9.85
C SER A 300 14.80 44.64 10.56
N THR A 301 13.64 44.78 9.92
CA THR A 301 12.36 44.33 10.46
C THR A 301 11.72 43.35 9.46
N PRO A 302 11.86 42.03 9.65
CA PRO A 302 11.23 41.05 8.78
C PRO A 302 9.72 41.20 8.88
N CYS A 303 9.02 40.98 7.77
CA CYS A 303 7.56 41.06 7.78
C CYS A 303 6.97 40.02 8.75
N HIS A 304 6.01 40.43 9.58
CA HIS A 304 5.42 39.53 10.58
C HIS A 304 4.69 38.32 9.99
N SER A 305 4.18 38.43 8.75
CA SER A 305 3.38 37.35 8.14
C SER A 305 4.20 36.31 7.35
N CYS A 306 5.36 36.70 6.81
CA CYS A 306 6.22 35.81 6.03
C CYS A 306 7.60 35.58 6.67
N HIS A 307 7.90 36.26 7.78
CA HIS A 307 9.18 36.21 8.51
C HIS A 307 10.41 36.41 7.60
N GLY A 308 10.33 37.33 6.62
CA GLY A 308 11.45 37.62 5.73
C GLY A 308 11.54 36.75 4.47
N THR A 309 10.65 35.78 4.28
CA THR A 309 10.65 34.91 3.09
C THR A 309 10.02 35.56 1.87
N GLY A 310 9.14 36.56 2.05
CA GLY A 310 8.39 37.21 0.98
C GLY A 310 7.22 36.37 0.43
N GLN A 311 7.08 35.11 0.86
CA GLN A 311 6.00 34.23 0.40
C GLN A 311 5.18 33.73 1.59
N THR A 312 3.89 33.50 1.35
CA THR A 312 2.97 32.94 2.34
C THR A 312 2.12 31.87 1.69
N LYS A 313 1.85 30.78 2.41
CA LYS A 313 0.93 29.73 1.96
C LYS A 313 -0.50 30.25 1.99
N GLN A 314 -1.06 30.53 0.82
CA GLN A 314 -2.45 30.98 0.68
C GLN A 314 -3.30 29.85 0.11
N LYS A 315 -4.56 29.74 0.57
CA LYS A 315 -5.53 28.84 -0.03
C LYS A 315 -6.05 29.52 -1.30
N GLN A 316 -5.79 28.91 -2.45
CA GLN A 316 -6.33 29.32 -3.73
C GLN A 316 -7.36 28.28 -4.19
N THR A 317 -8.55 28.74 -4.53
CA THR A 317 -9.57 27.91 -5.17
C THR A 317 -9.32 27.89 -6.66
N VAL A 318 -9.10 26.70 -7.22
CA VAL A 318 -8.83 26.50 -8.65
C VAL A 318 -9.96 25.70 -9.25
N MET A 319 -10.47 26.13 -10.40
CA MET A 319 -11.45 25.39 -11.17
C MET A 319 -10.73 24.33 -12.02
N VAL A 320 -11.05 23.07 -11.76
CA VAL A 320 -10.49 21.93 -12.50
C VAL A 320 -11.51 21.49 -13.53
N PRO A 321 -11.22 21.61 -14.83
CA PRO A 321 -12.09 21.09 -15.87
C PRO A 321 -11.96 19.55 -15.90
N VAL A 322 -13.04 18.86 -15.53
CA VAL A 322 -13.11 17.40 -15.67
C VAL A 322 -13.67 17.09 -17.05
N PRO A 323 -12.90 16.45 -17.96
CA PRO A 323 -13.41 16.09 -19.27
C PRO A 323 -14.54 15.06 -19.16
N ALA A 324 -15.42 15.04 -20.16
CA ALA A 324 -16.48 14.03 -20.22
C ALA A 324 -15.88 12.65 -20.49
N GLY A 325 -16.34 11.64 -19.76
CA GLY A 325 -15.95 10.25 -19.95
C GLY A 325 -14.73 9.77 -19.17
N VAL A 326 -14.25 10.57 -18.20
CA VAL A 326 -13.10 10.22 -17.35
C VAL A 326 -13.28 8.87 -16.67
N GLU A 327 -12.23 8.06 -16.67
CA GLU A 327 -12.19 6.75 -16.00
C GLU A 327 -11.76 6.85 -14.53
N ASP A 328 -12.07 5.81 -13.75
CA ASP A 328 -11.64 5.73 -12.36
C ASP A 328 -10.12 5.55 -12.28
N GLY A 329 -9.46 6.37 -11.45
CA GLY A 329 -8.00 6.39 -11.31
C GLY A 329 -7.27 7.19 -12.38
N GLN A 330 -7.98 7.81 -13.34
CA GLN A 330 -7.35 8.66 -14.35
C GLN A 330 -6.75 9.91 -13.70
N THR A 331 -5.52 10.26 -14.10
CA THR A 331 -4.80 11.43 -13.58
C THR A 331 -4.73 12.54 -14.62
N VAL A 332 -5.00 13.77 -14.18
CA VAL A 332 -4.84 14.98 -15.00
C VAL A 332 -3.80 15.88 -14.36
N ARG A 333 -2.83 16.31 -15.17
CA ARG A 333 -1.81 17.28 -14.80
C ARG A 333 -2.33 18.68 -15.10
N MET A 334 -2.30 19.57 -14.11
CA MET A 334 -2.71 20.96 -14.27
C MET A 334 -1.68 21.91 -13.66
N PRO A 335 -1.27 22.98 -14.36
CA PRO A 335 -0.43 24.01 -13.77
C PRO A 335 -1.27 24.92 -12.85
N VAL A 336 -0.77 25.16 -11.63
CA VAL A 336 -1.36 26.12 -10.68
C VAL A 336 -0.25 27.05 -10.18
N GLY A 337 -0.23 28.26 -10.75
CA GLY A 337 0.83 29.23 -10.48
C GLY A 337 2.18 28.73 -10.99
N LYS A 338 3.15 28.54 -10.07
CA LYS A 338 4.50 28.04 -10.38
C LYS A 338 4.66 26.53 -10.16
N LYS A 339 3.64 25.87 -9.62
CA LYS A 339 3.66 24.43 -9.31
C LYS A 339 2.73 23.68 -10.24
N GLU A 340 3.03 22.42 -10.48
CA GLU A 340 2.15 21.52 -11.19
C GLU A 340 1.52 20.55 -10.19
N ILE A 341 0.23 20.34 -10.35
CA ILE A 341 -0.53 19.41 -9.53
C ILE A 341 -1.01 18.25 -10.39
N PHE A 342 -1.09 17.08 -9.75
CA PHE A 342 -1.63 15.88 -10.36
C PHE A 342 -2.93 15.56 -9.66
N ILE A 343 -4.03 15.57 -10.42
CA ILE A 343 -5.36 15.31 -9.89
C ILE A 343 -5.77 13.93 -10.34
N THR A 344 -5.89 13.01 -9.38
CA THR A 344 -6.38 11.65 -9.61
C THR A 344 -7.88 11.63 -9.36
N PHE A 345 -8.65 11.32 -10.40
CA PHE A 345 -10.11 11.22 -10.27
C PHE A 345 -10.50 9.86 -9.69
N ARG A 346 -11.35 9.88 -8.66
CA ARG A 346 -12.00 8.69 -8.13
C ARG A 346 -13.49 8.75 -8.42
N VAL A 347 -13.99 7.83 -9.23
CA VAL A 347 -15.40 7.82 -9.66
C VAL A 347 -16.19 6.88 -8.76
N GLN A 348 -17.21 7.43 -8.09
CA GLN A 348 -18.12 6.65 -7.28
C GLN A 348 -18.99 5.75 -8.16
N LYS A 349 -19.22 4.51 -7.71
CA LYS A 349 -20.11 3.57 -8.39
C LYS A 349 -21.55 4.08 -8.35
N SER A 350 -22.24 4.08 -9.49
CA SER A 350 -23.67 4.40 -9.55
C SER A 350 -24.53 3.21 -9.16
N PRO A 351 -25.70 3.44 -8.51
CA PRO A 351 -26.66 2.38 -8.23
C PRO A 351 -27.47 1.97 -9.48
N VAL A 352 -27.65 2.89 -10.44
CA VAL A 352 -28.49 2.66 -11.63
C VAL A 352 -27.68 2.16 -12.83
N PHE A 353 -26.47 2.69 -13.00
CA PHE A 353 -25.64 2.44 -14.18
C PHE A 353 -24.43 1.58 -13.83
N ARG A 354 -24.08 0.69 -14.75
CA ARG A 354 -22.86 -0.12 -14.73
C ARG A 354 -22.06 0.24 -15.98
N ARG A 355 -20.83 0.70 -15.81
CA ARG A 355 -19.97 1.12 -16.94
C ARG A 355 -19.09 -0.04 -17.40
N GLU A 356 -19.03 -0.21 -18.72
CA GLU A 356 -18.14 -1.15 -19.40
C GLU A 356 -17.44 -0.39 -20.54
N GLY A 357 -16.24 0.15 -20.25
CA GLY A 357 -15.54 1.03 -21.18
C GLY A 357 -16.33 2.32 -21.48
N ALA A 358 -16.69 2.52 -22.75
CA ALA A 358 -17.53 3.64 -23.20
C ALA A 358 -19.03 3.32 -23.12
N ASP A 359 -19.38 2.05 -22.98
CA ASP A 359 -20.76 1.59 -22.97
C ASP A 359 -21.32 1.58 -21.54
N ILE A 360 -22.63 1.76 -21.44
CA ILE A 360 -23.35 1.78 -20.16
C ILE A 360 -24.40 0.68 -20.16
N HIS A 361 -24.54 0.01 -19.03
CA HIS A 361 -25.60 -0.94 -18.75
C HIS A 361 -26.52 -0.40 -17.68
N SER A 362 -27.83 -0.47 -17.90
CA SER A 362 -28.83 -0.17 -16.87
C SER A 362 -29.90 -1.25 -16.83
N ASP A 363 -30.58 -1.35 -15.71
CA ASP A 363 -31.71 -2.26 -15.55
C ASP A 363 -33.02 -1.49 -15.75
N LEU A 364 -33.89 -1.99 -16.62
CA LEU A 364 -35.24 -1.47 -16.82
C LEU A 364 -36.25 -2.45 -16.27
N PHE A 365 -37.02 -1.99 -15.29
CA PHE A 365 -38.08 -2.80 -14.69
C PHE A 365 -39.40 -2.61 -15.46
N ILE A 366 -39.94 -3.69 -16.00
CA ILE A 366 -41.20 -3.70 -16.76
C ILE A 366 -42.24 -4.58 -16.07
N SER A 367 -43.53 -4.33 -16.33
CA SER A 367 -44.59 -5.19 -15.79
C SER A 367 -44.76 -6.47 -16.62
N VAL A 368 -45.37 -7.51 -16.03
CA VAL A 368 -45.69 -8.76 -16.74
C VAL A 368 -46.57 -8.48 -17.96
N ALA A 369 -47.59 -7.61 -17.81
CA ALA A 369 -48.46 -7.24 -18.91
C ALA A 369 -47.70 -6.56 -20.06
N GLN A 370 -46.76 -5.66 -19.75
CA GLN A 370 -45.91 -5.03 -20.77
C GLN A 370 -44.95 -6.01 -21.44
N ALA A 371 -44.49 -7.04 -20.72
CA ALA A 371 -43.63 -8.05 -21.30
C ALA A 371 -44.37 -8.91 -22.33
N ILE A 372 -45.61 -9.30 -22.03
CA ILE A 372 -46.46 -10.13 -22.89
C ILE A 372 -46.99 -9.33 -24.07
N LEU A 373 -47.69 -8.22 -23.79
CA LEU A 373 -48.41 -7.44 -24.81
C LEU A 373 -47.54 -6.43 -25.55
N GLY A 374 -46.34 -6.14 -25.02
CA GLY A 374 -45.53 -5.02 -25.46
C GLY A 374 -46.03 -3.68 -24.92
N GLY A 375 -45.38 -2.60 -25.32
CA GLY A 375 -45.78 -1.25 -24.95
C GLY A 375 -44.61 -0.27 -24.96
N THR A 376 -44.69 0.76 -24.13
CA THR A 376 -43.61 1.74 -23.96
C THR A 376 -43.23 1.87 -22.49
N ALA A 377 -41.93 1.92 -22.21
CA ALA A 377 -41.42 2.16 -20.87
C ALA A 377 -40.39 3.29 -20.86
N ARG A 378 -40.28 3.97 -19.71
CA ARG A 378 -39.32 5.05 -19.50
C ARG A 378 -38.06 4.47 -18.86
N ALA A 379 -36.93 4.60 -19.55
CA ALA A 379 -35.61 4.29 -19.03
C ALA A 379 -34.88 5.57 -18.62
N GLN A 380 -34.08 5.48 -17.56
CA GLN A 380 -33.18 6.56 -17.16
C GLN A 380 -31.96 6.52 -18.09
N GLY A 381 -31.81 7.52 -18.96
CA GLY A 381 -30.57 7.73 -19.70
C GLY A 381 -29.60 8.63 -18.91
N LEU A 382 -28.36 8.73 -19.39
CA LEU A 382 -27.35 9.54 -18.74
C LEU A 382 -27.68 11.05 -18.84
N TYR A 383 -28.06 11.51 -20.03
CA TYR A 383 -28.36 12.92 -20.32
C TYR A 383 -29.83 13.27 -20.16
N GLU A 384 -30.71 12.39 -20.63
CA GLU A 384 -32.15 12.58 -20.73
C GLU A 384 -32.90 11.27 -20.36
N THR A 385 -34.20 11.38 -20.11
CA THR A 385 -35.07 10.21 -19.96
C THR A 385 -35.46 9.67 -21.34
N LEU A 386 -35.29 8.37 -21.54
CA LEU A 386 -35.51 7.72 -22.84
C LEU A 386 -36.83 6.95 -22.81
N ASN A 387 -37.69 7.18 -23.80
CA ASN A 387 -38.89 6.38 -24.01
C ASN A 387 -38.54 5.20 -24.93
N LEU A 388 -38.62 3.98 -24.41
CA LEU A 388 -38.28 2.76 -25.13
C LEU A 388 -39.55 2.02 -25.53
N SER A 389 -39.62 1.60 -26.79
CA SER A 389 -40.64 0.67 -27.27
C SER A 389 -40.22 -0.74 -26.92
N ILE A 390 -41.09 -1.44 -26.19
CA ILE A 390 -40.91 -2.84 -25.77
C ILE A 390 -41.72 -3.70 -26.74
N PRO A 391 -41.07 -4.62 -27.49
CA PRO A 391 -41.77 -5.59 -28.31
C PRO A 391 -42.59 -6.57 -27.44
N ALA A 392 -43.68 -7.08 -28.00
CA ALA A 392 -44.45 -8.15 -27.36
C ALA A 392 -43.62 -9.44 -27.24
N GLY A 393 -43.84 -10.19 -26.17
CA GLY A 393 -43.11 -11.44 -25.89
C GLY A 393 -41.64 -11.24 -25.50
N ILE A 394 -41.28 -10.09 -24.92
CA ILE A 394 -39.89 -9.83 -24.50
C ILE A 394 -39.50 -10.72 -23.32
N GLN A 395 -38.29 -11.28 -23.38
CA GLN A 395 -37.78 -12.17 -22.34
C GLN A 395 -37.02 -11.39 -21.25
N THR A 396 -36.90 -12.00 -20.07
CA THR A 396 -36.05 -11.47 -18.99
C THR A 396 -34.58 -11.43 -19.41
N ASP A 397 -33.87 -10.39 -18.97
CA ASP A 397 -32.47 -10.08 -19.30
C ASP A 397 -32.17 -9.89 -20.79
N GLN A 398 -33.21 -9.81 -21.64
CA GLN A 398 -33.05 -9.39 -23.03
C GLN A 398 -32.49 -7.96 -23.07
N ARG A 399 -31.52 -7.75 -23.97
CA ARG A 399 -30.77 -6.50 -24.09
C ARG A 399 -31.34 -5.65 -25.22
N ILE A 400 -31.74 -4.43 -24.90
CA ILE A 400 -32.09 -3.41 -25.90
C ILE A 400 -30.91 -2.46 -26.02
N ARG A 401 -30.34 -2.35 -27.22
CA ARG A 401 -29.20 -1.45 -27.52
C ARG A 401 -29.73 -0.09 -27.97
N LEU A 402 -29.24 0.96 -27.32
CA LEU A 402 -29.48 2.36 -27.69
C LEU A 402 -28.18 2.96 -28.20
N ALA A 403 -28.07 3.07 -29.52
CA ALA A 403 -26.86 3.53 -30.18
C ALA A 403 -26.54 4.99 -29.83
N GLY A 404 -25.29 5.28 -29.48
CA GLY A 404 -24.80 6.64 -29.22
C GLY A 404 -25.34 7.31 -27.95
N LYS A 405 -26.00 6.55 -27.06
CA LYS A 405 -26.55 7.04 -25.78
C LYS A 405 -25.67 6.69 -24.56
N GLY A 406 -24.45 6.20 -24.78
CA GLY A 406 -23.46 5.88 -23.76
C GLY A 406 -22.57 7.06 -23.36
N ILE A 407 -21.36 6.76 -22.87
CA ILE A 407 -20.39 7.76 -22.40
C ILE A 407 -19.57 8.30 -23.57
N ALA A 408 -19.19 9.59 -23.51
CA ALA A 408 -18.24 10.17 -24.45
C ALA A 408 -16.86 9.49 -24.32
N ARG A 409 -16.20 9.20 -25.45
CA ARG A 409 -14.85 8.65 -25.43
C ARG A 409 -13.83 9.75 -25.13
N VAL A 410 -12.93 9.53 -24.17
CA VAL A 410 -11.90 10.54 -23.80
C VAL A 410 -10.83 10.66 -24.88
N SER A 411 -10.45 9.55 -25.51
CA SER A 411 -9.36 9.44 -26.48
C SER A 411 -9.80 9.44 -27.95
N GLY A 412 -11.09 9.66 -28.25
CA GLY A 412 -11.61 9.58 -29.61
C GLY A 412 -12.93 10.33 -29.79
N TYR A 413 -13.38 10.43 -31.04
CA TYR A 413 -14.66 11.04 -31.36
C TYR A 413 -15.82 10.04 -31.19
N GLY A 414 -16.94 10.54 -30.67
CA GLY A 414 -18.19 9.79 -30.55
C GLY A 414 -18.51 9.30 -29.14
N PHE A 415 -19.68 8.67 -29.05
CA PHE A 415 -20.26 8.13 -27.82
C PHE A 415 -20.27 6.61 -27.88
N GLY A 416 -20.21 5.98 -26.70
CA GLY A 416 -20.57 4.57 -26.56
C GLY A 416 -22.08 4.36 -26.65
N ASP A 417 -22.50 3.13 -26.41
CA ASP A 417 -23.89 2.72 -26.46
C ASP A 417 -24.46 2.48 -25.06
N HIS A 418 -25.78 2.54 -24.96
CA HIS A 418 -26.49 2.22 -23.72
C HIS A 418 -27.29 0.92 -23.91
N TYR A 419 -26.89 -0.11 -23.19
CA TYR A 419 -27.56 -1.40 -23.12
C TYR A 419 -28.52 -1.44 -21.95
N VAL A 420 -29.79 -1.63 -22.24
CA VAL A 420 -30.84 -1.74 -21.24
C VAL A 420 -31.18 -3.21 -21.06
N HIS A 421 -30.96 -3.74 -19.86
CA HIS A 421 -31.35 -5.09 -19.47
C HIS A 421 -32.76 -5.07 -18.93
N VAL A 422 -33.66 -5.82 -19.57
CA VAL A 422 -35.07 -5.84 -19.21
C VAL A 422 -35.30 -6.82 -18.07
N LYS A 423 -35.88 -6.34 -16.97
CA LYS A 423 -36.22 -7.15 -15.80
C LYS A 423 -37.72 -7.07 -15.54
N ILE A 424 -38.38 -8.23 -15.48
CA ILE A 424 -39.81 -8.29 -15.21
C ILE A 424 -40.03 -8.14 -13.70
N LYS A 425 -40.77 -7.11 -13.31
CA LYS A 425 -41.15 -6.87 -11.91
C LYS A 425 -42.53 -7.46 -11.67
N VAL A 426 -42.57 -8.57 -10.94
CA VAL A 426 -43.81 -9.21 -10.51
C VAL A 426 -44.36 -8.46 -9.27
N PRO A 427 -45.63 -8.04 -9.27
CA PRO A 427 -46.25 -7.39 -8.10
C PRO A 427 -46.37 -8.37 -6.93
N LYS A 428 -46.11 -7.90 -5.71
CA LYS A 428 -46.20 -8.72 -4.48
C LYS A 428 -47.63 -8.91 -3.98
N THR A 429 -48.51 -7.98 -4.31
CA THR A 429 -49.91 -7.96 -3.90
C THR A 429 -50.77 -7.73 -5.14
N LEU A 430 -51.89 -8.44 -5.20
CA LEU A 430 -52.84 -8.39 -6.30
C LEU A 430 -54.23 -8.12 -5.72
N THR A 431 -55.05 -7.37 -6.46
CA THR A 431 -56.48 -7.25 -6.15
C THR A 431 -57.22 -8.55 -6.54
N ASP A 432 -58.38 -8.81 -5.95
CA ASP A 432 -59.16 -10.02 -6.26
C ASP A 432 -59.49 -10.12 -7.75
N ARG A 433 -59.82 -8.98 -8.37
CA ARG A 433 -60.02 -8.90 -9.83
C ARG A 433 -58.77 -9.27 -10.63
N GLN A 434 -57.60 -8.75 -10.25
CA GLN A 434 -56.34 -9.07 -10.94
C GLN A 434 -55.97 -10.54 -10.77
N ARG A 435 -56.18 -11.10 -9.57
CA ARG A 435 -55.95 -12.52 -9.29
C ARG A 435 -56.86 -13.40 -10.16
N ALA A 436 -58.16 -13.09 -10.25
CA ALA A 436 -59.09 -13.85 -11.07
C ALA A 436 -58.68 -13.89 -12.56
N LEU A 437 -58.24 -12.74 -13.11
CA LEU A 437 -57.76 -12.67 -14.50
C LEU A 437 -56.47 -13.46 -14.74
N LEU A 438 -55.57 -13.49 -13.75
CA LEU A 438 -54.33 -14.28 -13.85
C LEU A 438 -54.59 -15.78 -13.71
N LEU A 439 -55.58 -16.18 -12.91
CA LEU A 439 -56.02 -17.58 -12.83
C LEU A 439 -56.61 -18.04 -14.16
N SER A 440 -57.48 -17.23 -14.79
CA SER A 440 -58.00 -17.58 -16.12
C SER A 440 -56.90 -17.66 -17.18
N TYR A 441 -55.89 -16.79 -17.13
CA TYR A 441 -54.75 -16.88 -18.04
C TYR A 441 -53.94 -18.17 -17.81
N ALA A 442 -53.73 -18.54 -16.55
CA ALA A 442 -52.97 -19.75 -16.20
C ALA A 442 -53.69 -21.06 -16.55
N GLU A 443 -55.03 -21.07 -16.69
CA GLU A 443 -55.79 -22.23 -17.19
C GLU A 443 -55.55 -22.49 -18.68
N ASP A 444 -55.29 -21.44 -19.46
CA ASP A 444 -55.05 -21.52 -20.91
C ASP A 444 -53.56 -21.66 -21.27
N GLU A 445 -52.65 -21.42 -20.31
CA GLU A 445 -51.20 -21.49 -20.51
C GLU A 445 -50.73 -22.95 -20.71
N THR A 446 -50.14 -23.24 -21.86
CA THR A 446 -49.70 -24.62 -22.23
C THR A 446 -48.18 -24.77 -22.35
N GLU A 447 -47.43 -23.68 -22.28
CA GLU A 447 -45.98 -23.66 -22.59
C GLU A 447 -45.09 -23.89 -21.36
N VAL A 448 -45.64 -23.86 -20.14
CA VAL A 448 -44.87 -23.98 -18.89
C VAL A 448 -45.12 -25.32 -18.21
N GLU A 449 -44.05 -26.07 -17.96
CA GLU A 449 -44.11 -27.31 -17.17
C GLU A 449 -44.19 -26.99 -15.67
N GLY A 450 -45.29 -27.35 -15.00
CA GLY A 450 -45.46 -27.17 -13.56
C GLY A 450 -46.92 -27.07 -13.09
N THR A 451 -47.12 -26.77 -11.80
CA THR A 451 -48.44 -26.52 -11.21
C THR A 451 -48.58 -25.07 -10.78
N VAL A 452 -49.68 -24.41 -11.18
CA VAL A 452 -50.05 -23.08 -10.70
C VAL A 452 -51.03 -23.23 -9.54
N ASN A 453 -50.74 -22.61 -8.40
CA ASN A 453 -51.62 -22.67 -7.22
C ASN A 453 -53.00 -22.09 -7.54
N GLY A 454 -54.04 -22.90 -7.36
CA GLY A 454 -55.43 -22.53 -7.66
C GLY A 454 -55.91 -22.98 -9.04
N VAL A 455 -55.04 -23.53 -9.89
CA VAL A 455 -55.39 -24.13 -11.17
C VAL A 455 -55.17 -25.64 -11.08
N THR A 456 -56.25 -26.43 -11.12
CA THR A 456 -56.17 -27.89 -11.15
C THR A 456 -55.94 -28.36 -12.58
N ALA A 457 -54.71 -28.24 -13.09
CA ALA A 457 -54.34 -28.92 -14.32
C ALA A 457 -54.04 -30.40 -13.99
N THR A 458 -55.10 -31.21 -14.00
CA THR A 458 -54.99 -32.67 -14.09
C THR A 458 -54.26 -33.00 -15.38
N THR A 459 -52.97 -33.30 -15.26
CA THR A 459 -52.23 -34.06 -16.25
C THR A 459 -53.10 -35.29 -16.58
N THR A 460 -53.67 -35.34 -17.79
CA THR A 460 -54.57 -36.38 -18.37
C THR A 460 -56.04 -35.95 -18.58
N GLY A 461 -56.36 -35.51 -19.81
CA GLY A 461 -57.52 -36.03 -20.55
C GLY A 461 -58.82 -35.20 -20.63
N LYS A 462 -59.02 -34.56 -21.79
CA LYS A 462 -60.29 -34.19 -22.46
C LYS A 462 -61.39 -33.48 -21.65
N ARG A 463 -61.68 -32.24 -22.09
CA ARG A 463 -63.01 -31.62 -21.96
C ARG A 463 -64.07 -32.58 -22.53
N SER A 464 -64.95 -33.11 -21.68
CA SER A 464 -66.24 -33.64 -22.09
C SER A 464 -67.31 -32.59 -21.79
N TRP A 465 -67.95 -32.06 -22.83
CA TRP A 465 -69.24 -31.39 -22.71
C TRP A 465 -70.30 -32.42 -22.32
N ASN A 466 -71.14 -32.08 -21.35
CA ASN A 466 -72.50 -32.62 -21.20
C ASN A 466 -73.47 -31.45 -21.16
#